data_AF-A0A1F9RU15-F1
#
_entry.id   AF-A0A1F9RU15-F1
#
_cell.length_a   1.000
_cell.length_b   1.000
_cell.length_c   1.000
_cell.angle_alpha   90.00
_cell.angle_beta   90.00
_cell.angle_gamma   90.00
#
_symmetry.space_group_name_H-M   'P 1'
#
loop_
_entity.id
_entity.type
_entity.pdbx_description
1 polymer ?
#
loop_
_entity_poly.entity_id
_entity_poly.type
_entity_poly.pdbx_seq_one_letter_code
_entity_poly.pdbx_strand_id
1 'polypeptide(L)' 'MKGGSIMPVIQVLELSRRYRNQWVVLDQRYNVLDHGGSLGDLRAKHAAEGRRTFMLVSG' A
#
# COMPACT_ATOMS: atom_id res chain seq x y z
N MET A 1 16.52 12.24 13.05
CA MET A 1 15.63 12.56 11.92
C MET A 1 14.90 11.28 11.52
N LYS A 2 13.57 11.20 11.65
CA LYS A 2 12.81 10.02 11.22
C LYS A 2 12.70 10.09 9.68
N GLY A 3 13.61 9.41 8.98
CA GLY A 3 13.60 9.34 7.52
C GLY A 3 12.31 8.69 7.04
N GLY A 4 11.47 9.45 6.34
CA GLY A 4 10.45 8.85 5.48
C GLY A 4 11.21 8.07 4.42
N SER A 5 10.99 6.75 4.36
CA SER A 5 11.51 5.96 3.25
C SER A 5 10.89 6.53 1.96
N ILE A 6 11.67 6.63 0.88
CA ILE A 6 11.16 7.14 -0.40
C ILE A 6 10.91 5.91 -1.26
N MET A 7 9.67 5.74 -1.72
CA MET A 7 9.34 4.66 -2.64
C MET A 7 10.03 4.89 -3.99
N PRO A 8 10.75 3.90 -4.55
CA PRO A 8 11.34 4.00 -5.87
C PRO A 8 10.28 4.23 -6.96
N VAL A 9 10.60 5.08 -7.94
CA VAL A 9 9.68 5.38 -9.08
C VAL A 9 9.25 4.12 -9.83
N ILE A 10 10.15 3.14 -9.97
CA ILE A 10 9.83 1.86 -10.63
C ILE A 10 8.68 1.14 -9.91
N GLN A 11 8.68 1.12 -8.57
CA GLN A 11 7.60 0.50 -7.80
C GLN A 11 6.30 1.26 -7.95
N VAL A 12 6.33 2.61 -7.98
CA VAL A 12 5.13 3.42 -8.23
C VAL A 12 4.49 3.05 -9.57
N LEU A 13 5.30 2.94 -10.64
CA LEU A 13 4.81 2.56 -11.97
C LEU A 13 4.23 1.14 -11.98
N GLU A 14 4.84 0.20 -11.27
CA GLU A 14 4.30 -1.16 -11.14
C GLU A 14 2.97 -1.18 -10.39
N LEU A 15 2.84 -0.42 -9.31
CA LEU A 15 1.59 -0.28 -8.56
C LEU A 15 0.48 0.28 -9.45
N SER A 16 0.73 1.40 -10.15
CA SER A 16 -0.22 2.03 -11.07
C SER A 16 -0.65 1.10 -12.20
N ARG A 17 0.23 0.21 -12.67
CA ARG A 17 -0.09 -0.76 -13.73
C ARG A 17 -0.92 -1.94 -13.22
N ARG A 18 -0.62 -2.47 -12.02
CA ARG A 18 -1.22 -3.72 -11.51
C ARG A 18 -2.47 -3.51 -10.66
N TYR A 19 -2.52 -2.41 -9.89
CA TYR A 19 -3.55 -2.18 -8.88
C TYR A 19 -4.36 -0.90 -9.14
N ARG A 20 -4.48 -0.50 -10.42
CA ARG A 20 -5.24 0.69 -10.81
C ARG A 20 -6.65 0.66 -10.22
N ASN A 21 -7.04 1.78 -9.61
CA ASN A 21 -8.32 2.00 -8.94
C ASN A 21 -8.60 1.04 -7.77
N GLN A 22 -7.54 0.55 -7.12
CA GLN A 22 -7.64 -0.32 -5.94
C GLN A 22 -6.90 0.28 -4.75
N TRP A 23 -7.38 -0.06 -3.56
CA TRP A 23 -6.59 0.09 -2.35
C TRP A 23 -5.50 -0.98 -2.30
N VAL A 24 -4.35 -0.60 -1.75
CA VAL A 24 -3.17 -1.45 -1.61
C VAL A 24 -2.60 -1.27 -0.20
N VAL A 25 -2.22 -2.38 0.42
CA VAL A 25 -1.57 -2.43 1.74
C VAL A 25 -0.10 -2.72 1.52
N LEU A 26 0.76 -1.85 2.06
CA LEU A 26 2.21 -1.96 1.95
C LEU A 26 2.84 -2.16 3.34
N ASP A 27 3.94 -2.91 3.35
CA ASP A 27 4.83 -2.96 4.51
C ASP A 27 5.74 -1.70 4.59
N GLN A 28 6.66 -1.67 5.55
CA GLN A 28 7.59 -0.56 5.75
C GLN A 28 8.68 -0.45 4.66
N ARG A 29 8.84 -1.49 3.85
CA ARG A 29 9.78 -1.57 2.72
C ARG A 29 9.05 -1.40 1.38
N TYR A 30 7.77 -1.00 1.40
CA TYR A 30 6.90 -0.83 0.24
C TYR A 30 6.56 -2.11 -0.54
N ASN A 31 6.68 -3.29 0.09
CA ASN A 31 6.16 -4.51 -0.51
C ASN A 31 4.64 -4.56 -0.36
N VAL A 32 3.95 -4.97 -1.43
CA VAL A 32 2.50 -5.21 -1.40
C VAL A 32 2.20 -6.45 -0.58
N LEU A 33 1.41 -6.27 0.46
CA LEU A 33 0.91 -7.35 1.33
C LEU A 33 -0.50 -7.78 0.94
N ASP A 34 -1.34 -6.81 0.56
CA ASP A 34 -2.74 -7.04 0.20
C ASP A 34 -3.27 -5.92 -0.69
N HIS A 35 -4.40 -6.15 -1.36
CA HIS A 35 -5.04 -5.16 -2.22
C HIS A 35 -6.52 -5.47 -2.48
N GLY A 36 -7.21 -4.49 -3.05
CA GLY A 36 -8.64 -4.58 -3.38
C GLY A 36 -9.54 -4.32 -2.18
N GLY A 37 -10.83 -4.61 -2.33
CA GLY A 37 -11.85 -4.35 -1.30
C GLY A 37 -11.98 -2.86 -0.93
N SER A 38 -12.69 -2.59 0.16
CA SER A 38 -12.74 -1.24 0.73
C SER A 38 -11.56 -0.99 1.68
N LEU A 39 -11.22 0.29 1.90
CA LEU A 39 -10.21 0.66 2.90
C LEU A 39 -10.56 0.13 4.31
N GLY A 40 -11.86 0.07 4.64
CA GLY A 40 -12.33 -0.42 5.93
C GLY A 40 -12.00 -1.89 6.15
N ASP A 41 -12.27 -2.72 5.14
CA ASP A 41 -12.01 -4.16 5.19
C ASP A 41 -10.52 -4.45 5.34
N LEU A 42 -9.68 -3.76 4.55
CA LEU A 42 -8.23 -3.89 4.64
C LEU A 42 -7.69 -3.48 6.01
N ARG A 43 -8.21 -2.39 6.60
CA ARG A 43 -7.82 -1.94 7.94
C ARG A 43 -8.26 -2.94 9.01
N ALA A 44 -9.47 -3.47 8.92
CA ALA A 44 -9.97 -4.48 9.85
C ALA A 44 -9.12 -5.76 9.79
N LYS A 45 -8.81 -6.23 8.57
CA LYS A 45 -7.96 -7.40 8.34
C LYS A 45 -6.56 -7.26 8.92
N HIS A 46 -5.95 -6.08 8.77
CA HIS A 46 -4.57 -5.83 9.24
C HIS A 46 -4.50 -5.07 10.57
N ALA A 47 -5.58 -4.99 11.34
CA ALA A 47 -5.63 -4.21 12.59
C ALA A 47 -4.64 -4.70 13.66
N ALA A 48 -4.38 -6.01 13.70
CA ALA A 48 -3.45 -6.63 14.66
C ALA A 48 -1.99 -6.61 14.17
N GLU A 49 -1.76 -6.23 12.91
CA GLU A 49 -0.43 -6.23 12.32
C GLU A 49 0.22 -4.86 12.51
N GLY A 50 1.53 -4.86 12.84
CA GLY A 50 2.28 -3.62 13.04
C GLY A 50 2.16 -2.64 11.85
N ARG A 51 2.62 -1.39 12.04
CA ARG A 51 2.40 -0.26 11.11
C ARG A 51 2.40 -0.66 9.62
N ARG A 52 1.23 -0.51 8.98
CA ARG A 52 0.99 -0.67 7.54
C ARG A 52 0.76 0.68 6.87
N THR A 53 1.11 0.76 5.59
CA THR A 53 0.76 1.90 4.73
C THR A 53 -0.41 1.50 3.84
N PHE A 54 -1.47 2.29 3.85
CA PHE A 54 -2.64 2.07 2.98
C PHE A 54 -2.63 3.15 1.90
N MET A 55 -2.65 2.74 0.64
CA MET A 55 -2.55 3.63 -0.52
C MET A 55 -3.68 3.33 -1.50
N LEU A 56 -4.40 4.36 -1.94
CA LEU A 56 -5.26 4.26 -3.10
C LEU A 56 -4.41 4.51 -4.35
N VAL A 57 -4.38 3.55 -5.26
CA VAL A 57 -3.70 3.72 -6.55
C VAL A 57 -4.72 4.27 -7.55
N SER A 58 -4.68 5.59 -7.76
CA SER A 58 -5.47 6.25 -8.80
C SER A 58 -4.81 6.07 -10.17
N GLY A 59 -5.65 5.86 -11.20
CA GLY A 59 -5.24 5.82 -12.60
C GLY A 59 -4.95 7.17 -13.22
#